data_AF-A0A2P8E7Q7-F1
#
_entry.id   AF-A0A2P8E7Q7-F1
#
_cell.length_a   1.000
_cell.length_b   1.000
_cell.length_c   1.000
_cell.angle_alpha   90.00
_cell.angle_beta   90.00
_cell.angle_gamma   90.00
#
_symmetry.space_group_name_H-M   'P 1'
#
loop_
_entity.id
_entity.type
_entity.pdbx_description
1 polymer ?
#
loop_
_entity_poly.entity_id
_entity_poly.type
_entity_poly.pdbx_seq_one_letter_code
_entity_poly.pdbx_strand_id
1 'polypeptide(L)'
;MASHENKSTLEVIPRNEEKIKKIWKTAFILLILTSIEFVFAFTLDRGILLYLIFIGLTIWKAKYIMMEFMHLGEEAKPLFYSIIVPLIFLVWLVIALMREGTDIFLLRW
;
A
#
# COMPACT_ATOMS: atom_id res chain seq x y z
N MET A 1 -14.22 2.29 -52.77
CA MET A 1 -13.90 1.09 -51.94
C MET A 1 -12.74 1.45 -51.04
N ALA A 2 -13.05 1.88 -49.82
CA ALA A 2 -12.05 2.12 -48.79
C ALA A 2 -11.87 0.82 -48.00
N SER A 3 -10.76 0.12 -48.23
CA SER A 3 -10.37 -1.04 -47.44
C SER A 3 -9.84 -0.53 -46.09
N HIS A 4 -10.68 -0.56 -45.07
CA HIS A 4 -10.25 -0.40 -43.69
C HIS A 4 -9.48 -1.68 -43.29
N GLU A 5 -8.14 -1.62 -43.34
CA GLU A 5 -7.27 -2.62 -42.72
C GLU A 5 -7.56 -2.66 -41.22
N ASN A 6 -8.15 -3.77 -40.78
CA ASN A 6 -8.24 -4.15 -39.39
C ASN A 6 -6.82 -4.49 -38.88
N LYS A 7 -6.16 -3.54 -38.22
CA LYS A 7 -4.90 -3.81 -37.50
C LYS A 7 -5.20 -4.63 -36.25
N SER A 8 -5.46 -5.92 -36.42
CA SER A 8 -5.40 -6.93 -35.36
C SER A 8 -3.93 -7.24 -35.04
N THR A 9 -3.19 -6.24 -34.58
CA THR A 9 -1.80 -6.38 -34.13
C THR A 9 -1.76 -6.22 -32.62
N LEU A 10 -2.54 -7.04 -31.91
CA LEU A 10 -2.27 -7.28 -30.50
C LEU A 10 -1.12 -8.28 -30.47
N GLU A 11 0.10 -7.75 -30.51
CA GLU A 11 1.29 -8.53 -30.18
C GLU A 11 1.12 -8.99 -28.72
N VAL A 12 0.74 -10.25 -28.54
CA VAL A 12 0.53 -10.84 -27.22
C VAL A 12 1.91 -10.95 -26.58
N ILE A 13 2.23 -9.97 -25.73
CA ILE A 13 3.44 -9.99 -24.92
C ILE A 13 3.48 -11.35 -24.20
N PRO A 14 4.54 -12.16 -24.38
CA PRO A 14 4.59 -13.48 -23.79
C PRO A 14 4.49 -13.39 -22.27
N ARG A 15 3.68 -14.27 -21.68
CA ARG A 15 3.48 -14.37 -20.23
C ARG A 15 4.83 -14.54 -19.53
N ASN A 16 5.29 -13.51 -18.82
CA ASN A 16 6.55 -13.58 -18.09
C ASN A 16 6.35 -14.39 -16.79
N GLU A 17 6.65 -15.68 -16.84
CA GLU A 17 6.49 -16.63 -15.73
C GLU A 17 7.34 -16.27 -14.51
N GLU A 18 8.45 -15.55 -14.69
CA GLU A 18 9.36 -15.17 -13.61
C GLU A 18 8.72 -14.17 -12.66
N LYS A 19 8.00 -13.17 -13.22
CA LYS A 19 7.23 -12.19 -12.42
C LYS A 19 6.14 -12.89 -11.60
N ILE A 20 5.47 -13.88 -12.18
CA ILE A 20 4.40 -14.63 -11.51
C ILE A 20 4.94 -15.47 -10.35
N LYS A 21 6.07 -16.15 -10.55
CA LYS A 21 6.75 -16.92 -9.49
C LYS A 21 7.16 -16.02 -8.31
N LYS A 22 7.63 -14.80 -8.60
CA LYS A 22 8.05 -13.84 -7.57
C LYS A 22 6.86 -13.32 -6.75
N ILE A 23 5.74 -13.02 -7.39
CA ILE A 23 4.47 -12.66 -6.73
C ILE A 23 4.01 -13.80 -5.81
N TRP A 24 4.04 -15.04 -6.28
CA TRP A 24 3.66 -16.21 -5.48
C TRP A 24 4.56 -16.41 -4.26
N LYS A 25 5.87 -16.19 -4.41
CA LYS A 25 6.82 -16.26 -3.29
C LYS A 25 6.52 -15.20 -2.22
N THR A 26 6.22 -13.97 -2.64
CA THR A 26 5.89 -12.89 -1.71
C THR A 26 4.51 -13.09 -1.08
N ALA A 27 3.53 -13.61 -1.83
CA ALA A 27 2.23 -14.02 -1.27
C ALA A 27 2.40 -15.01 -0.11
N PHE A 28 3.27 -16.00 -0.29
CA PHE A 28 3.54 -17.02 0.73
C PHE A 28 4.22 -16.43 1.97
N ILE A 29 5.17 -15.52 1.78
CA ILE A 29 5.81 -14.76 2.87
C ILE A 29 4.79 -13.95 3.67
N LEU A 30 3.88 -13.25 2.98
CA LEU A 30 2.84 -12.47 3.62
C LEU A 30 1.83 -13.33 4.37
N LEU A 31 1.49 -14.50 3.82
CA LEU A 31 0.61 -15.47 4.45
C LEU A 31 1.23 -15.99 5.76
N ILE A 32 2.52 -16.36 5.73
CA ILE A 32 3.24 -16.81 6.93
C ILE A 32 3.27 -15.68 7.98
N LEU A 33 3.63 -14.47 7.57
CA LEU A 33 3.72 -13.32 8.48
C LEU A 33 2.37 -13.01 9.14
N THR A 34 1.28 -13.08 8.37
CA THR A 34 -0.08 -12.88 8.88
C THR A 34 -0.52 -14.04 9.80
N SER A 35 -0.12 -15.27 9.48
CA SER A 35 -0.40 -16.43 10.33
C SER A 35 0.30 -16.31 11.69
N ILE A 36 1.55 -15.83 11.69
CA ILE A 36 2.31 -15.55 12.92
C ILE A 36 1.63 -14.44 13.74
N GLU A 37 1.16 -13.36 13.11
CA GLU A 37 0.36 -12.32 13.80
C GLU A 37 -0.87 -12.91 14.50
N PHE A 38 -1.62 -13.77 13.81
CA PHE A 38 -2.79 -14.43 14.39
C PHE A 38 -2.41 -15.31 15.59
N VAL A 39 -1.34 -16.12 15.48
CA VAL A 39 -0.87 -16.94 16.61
C VAL A 39 -0.48 -16.07 17.81
N PHE A 40 0.23 -14.96 17.59
CA PHE A 40 0.56 -14.03 18.67
C PHE A 40 -0.69 -13.38 19.28
N ALA A 41 -1.70 -13.04 18.48
CA ALA A 41 -2.97 -12.50 18.99
C ALA A 41 -3.72 -13.47 19.91
N PHE A 42 -3.63 -14.78 19.66
CA PHE A 42 -4.28 -15.79 20.50
C PHE A 42 -3.44 -16.24 21.70
N THR A 43 -2.11 -16.08 21.64
CA THR A 43 -1.20 -16.58 22.68
C THR A 43 -0.83 -15.51 23.72
N LEU A 44 -0.72 -14.26 23.29
CA LEU A 44 -0.33 -13.15 24.16
C LEU A 44 -1.56 -12.43 24.72
N ASP A 45 -1.49 -12.01 25.98
CA ASP A 45 -2.54 -11.19 26.58
C ASP A 45 -2.59 -9.80 25.92
N ARG A 46 -3.78 -9.19 25.90
CA ARG A 46 -4.02 -7.90 25.26
C ARG A 46 -3.38 -6.78 26.06
N GLY A 47 -2.12 -6.48 25.73
CA GLY A 47 -1.35 -5.37 26.30
C GLY A 47 -0.62 -4.53 25.26
N ILE A 48 0.08 -3.49 25.73
CA ILE A 48 0.90 -2.58 24.91
C ILE A 48 1.87 -3.35 23.99
N LEU A 49 2.46 -4.44 24.48
CA LEU A 49 3.42 -5.25 23.72
C LEU A 49 2.79 -5.87 22.48
N LEU A 50 1.55 -6.37 22.58
CA LEU A 50 0.82 -6.98 21.47
C LEU A 50 0.51 -5.92 20.40
N TYR A 51 0.09 -4.72 20.82
CA TYR A 51 -0.17 -3.60 19.92
C TYR A 51 1.09 -3.15 19.17
N LEU A 52 2.24 -3.04 19.86
CA LEU A 52 3.50 -2.66 19.23
C LEU A 52 3.97 -3.70 18.21
N ILE A 53 3.84 -4.99 18.53
CA ILE A 53 4.16 -6.09 17.62
C ILE A 53 3.27 -6.05 16.38
N PHE A 54 1.96 -5.87 16.56
CA PHE A 54 1.00 -5.76 15.46
C PHE A 54 1.33 -4.57 14.57
N ILE A 55 1.55 -3.38 15.13
CA ILE A 55 1.90 -2.19 14.36
C ILE A 55 3.19 -2.43 13.56
N GLY A 56 4.23 -2.98 14.18
CA GLY A 56 5.50 -3.28 13.51
C GLY A 56 5.35 -4.29 12.37
N LEU A 57 4.64 -5.41 12.61
CA LEU A 57 4.38 -6.43 11.60
C LEU A 57 3.50 -5.89 10.46
N THR A 58 2.54 -5.01 10.76
CA THR A 58 1.68 -4.39 9.75
C THR A 58 2.48 -3.46 8.83
N ILE A 59 3.41 -2.67 9.37
CA ILE A 59 4.31 -1.83 8.57
C ILE A 59 5.21 -2.69 7.68
N TRP A 60 5.78 -3.76 8.25
CA TRP A 60 6.64 -4.67 7.50
C TRP A 60 5.86 -5.33 6.36
N LYS A 61 4.65 -5.84 6.63
CA LYS A 61 3.72 -6.38 5.63
C LYS A 61 3.43 -5.39 4.51
N ALA A 62 3.09 -4.14 4.87
CA ALA A 62 2.81 -3.09 3.89
C ALA A 62 4.00 -2.84 2.95
N LYS A 63 5.23 -2.82 3.49
CA LYS A 63 6.45 -2.69 2.68
C LYS A 63 6.62 -3.82 1.67
N TYR A 64 6.39 -5.08 2.08
CA TYR A 64 6.48 -6.24 1.17
C TYR A 64 5.41 -6.22 0.09
N ILE A 65 4.19 -5.79 0.43
CA ILE A 65 3.09 -5.62 -0.54
C ILE A 65 3.45 -4.53 -1.56
N MET A 66 3.89 -3.36 -1.11
CA MET A 66 4.20 -2.24 -1.99
C MET A 66 5.34 -2.55 -2.97
N MET A 67 6.39 -3.25 -2.53
CA MET A 67 7.51 -3.58 -3.41
C MET A 67 7.16 -4.64 -4.46
N GLU A 68 6.41 -5.69 -4.10
CA GLU A 68 6.20 -6.81 -5.03
C GLU A 68 4.85 -6.75 -5.75
N PHE A 69 3.74 -6.54 -5.03
CA PHE A 69 2.40 -6.61 -5.62
C PHE A 69 2.00 -5.36 -6.38
N MET A 70 2.54 -4.19 -5.97
CA MET A 70 2.20 -2.94 -6.64
C MET A 70 3.14 -2.61 -7.80
N HIS A 71 4.14 -3.45 -8.11
CA HIS A 71 5.10 -3.26 -9.22
C HIS A 71 5.84 -1.90 -9.22
N LEU A 72 5.82 -1.18 -8.09
CA LEU A 72 6.33 0.19 -7.95
C LEU A 72 7.86 0.29 -7.99
N GLY A 73 8.57 -0.84 -7.99
CA GLY A 73 10.04 -0.88 -7.96
C GLY A 73 10.73 -0.40 -9.24
N GLU A 74 10.17 -0.71 -10.42
CA GLU A 74 10.89 -0.50 -11.69
C GLU A 74 10.17 0.47 -12.65
N GLU A 75 8.83 0.55 -12.65
CA GLU A 75 8.08 1.31 -13.70
C GLU A 75 7.12 2.39 -13.15
N ALA A 76 6.73 2.32 -11.87
CA ALA A 76 5.59 3.09 -11.36
C ALA A 76 5.93 4.13 -10.25
N LYS A 77 7.09 4.77 -10.33
CA LYS A 77 7.40 6.00 -9.58
C LYS A 77 6.26 7.03 -9.61
N PRO A 78 5.60 7.33 -10.77
CA PRO A 78 4.47 8.26 -10.78
C PRO A 78 3.25 7.78 -9.98
N LEU A 79 3.00 6.48 -9.90
CA LEU A 79 1.88 5.93 -9.12
C LEU A 79 2.14 6.04 -7.61
N PHE A 80 3.40 5.88 -7.17
CA PHE A 80 3.80 6.14 -5.79
C PHE A 80 3.54 7.61 -5.39
N TYR A 81 3.97 8.55 -6.24
CA TYR A 81 3.71 9.98 -6.02
C TYR A 81 2.20 10.29 -6.04
N SER A 82 1.41 9.63 -6.88
CA SER A 82 -0.04 9.79 -6.93
C SER A 82 -0.76 9.40 -5.62
N ILE A 83 -0.14 8.58 -4.77
CA ILE A 83 -0.72 8.16 -3.48
C ILE A 83 -0.13 8.99 -2.33
N ILE A 84 1.18 9.23 -2.35
CA ILE A 84 1.89 9.98 -1.31
C ILE A 84 1.46 11.46 -1.28
N VAL A 85 1.34 12.11 -2.44
CA VAL A 85 0.98 13.53 -2.52
C VAL A 85 -0.39 13.82 -1.90
N PRO A 86 -1.49 13.12 -2.25
CA PRO A 86 -2.77 13.35 -1.60
C PRO A 86 -2.79 12.97 -0.11
N LEU A 87 -2.01 11.97 0.33
CA LEU A 87 -1.88 11.64 1.75
C LEU A 87 -1.21 12.77 2.56
N ILE A 88 -0.12 13.34 2.03
CA ILE A 88 0.56 14.47 2.67
C ILE A 88 -0.37 15.68 2.73
N PHE A 89 -1.09 15.95 1.65
CA PHE A 89 -2.07 17.04 1.61
C PHE A 89 -3.19 16.84 2.65
N LEU A 90 -3.69 15.61 2.81
CA LEU A 90 -4.69 15.29 3.83
C LEU A 90 -4.18 15.57 5.25
N VAL A 91 -2.98 15.09 5.59
CA VAL A 91 -2.38 15.31 6.92
C VAL A 91 -2.19 16.81 7.18
N TRP A 92 -1.69 17.54 6.18
CA TRP A 92 -1.53 18.99 6.27
C TRP A 92 -2.89 19.70 6.49
N LEU A 93 -3.93 19.29 5.76
CA LEU A 93 -5.27 19.85 5.86
C LEU A 93 -5.91 19.60 7.24
N VAL A 94 -5.71 18.41 7.83
CA VAL A 94 -6.16 18.11 9.20
C VAL A 94 -5.48 19.03 10.20
N ILE A 95 -4.16 19.22 10.09
CA ILE A 95 -3.41 20.12 10.98
C ILE A 95 -3.89 21.57 10.82
N ALA A 96 -4.09 22.02 9.58
CA ALA A 96 -4.57 23.37 9.28
C ALA A 96 -5.98 23.62 9.87
N LEU A 97 -6.92 22.69 9.67
CA LEU A 97 -8.27 22.77 10.24
C LEU A 97 -8.27 22.75 11.76
N MET A 98 -7.43 21.92 12.39
CA MET A 98 -7.29 21.91 13.85
C MET A 98 -6.74 23.23 14.39
N ARG A 99 -5.78 23.84 13.70
CA ARG A 99 -5.19 25.12 14.09
C ARG A 99 -6.19 26.27 13.91
N GLU A 100 -6.78 26.40 12.72
CA GLU A 100 -7.79 27.42 12.43
C GLU A 100 -9.01 27.28 13.35
N GLY A 101 -9.46 26.05 13.60
CA GLY A 101 -10.56 25.78 14.52
C GLY A 101 -10.25 26.18 15.96
N THR A 102 -9.00 26.00 16.41
CA THR A 102 -8.55 26.43 17.73
C THR A 102 -8.46 27.95 17.82
N ASP A 103 -7.90 28.61 16.81
CA ASP A 103 -7.77 30.07 16.75
C ASP A 103 -9.14 30.77 16.76
N ILE A 104 -10.12 30.25 15.99
CA ILE A 104 -11.50 30.77 15.99
C ILE A 104 -12.19 30.53 17.35
N PHE A 105 -11.96 29.38 17.98
CA PHE A 105 -12.54 29.07 19.29
C PHE A 105 -11.96 29.97 20.40
N LEU A 106 -10.66 30.30 20.32
CA LEU A 106 -9.99 31.20 21.25
C LEU A 106 -10.38 32.67 21.06
N LEU A 107 -10.62 33.13 19.83
CA LEU A 107 -11.06 34.50 19.52
C LEU A 107 -12.53 34.79 19.90
N ARG A 108 -13.32 33.74 20.17
CA ARG A 108 -14.75 33.84 20.47
C ARG A 108 -15.04 33.94 21.98
N TRP A 109 -14.01 33.98 22.81
CA TRP A 109 -14.03 34.29 24.24
C TRP A 109 -13.04 35.41 24.55
#